data_AF-A0AAV7IM71-F1
#
_entry.id   AF-A0AAV7IM71-F1
#
_cell.length_a   1.000
_cell.length_b   1.000
_cell.length_c   1.000
_cell.angle_alpha   90.00
_cell.angle_beta   90.00
_cell.angle_gamma   90.00
#
_symmetry.space_group_name_H-M   'P 1'
#
loop_
_entity.id
_entity.type
_entity.pdbx_description
1 polymer ?
#
loop_
_entity_poly.entity_id
_entity_poly.type
_entity_poly.pdbx_seq_one_letter_code
_entity_poly.pdbx_strand_id
1 'polypeptide(L)'
;MFHGLVFTSFVIFCWTDVLAGPITTSETFNVASIIKNNLDTTANPCDNSYRFVCGSSNITSLRQKIALDDSSATKFLEDLIKKGTGLKDFRPFQLIDDVYKTCMRDEAVGEQVVESLPHIFEQLGDWPLLEGSRWQTKDYMWIDFILHSKVIGMSVNPFLTIEPLVDPQSGPVATKFSVTSDPPEFNRSITNASDPLLVAYSTYLEEACKLVGCKKTYSNEIKDIVDLEWKLSEIRLRAGKRYTLKELTYKELTEKYPSVFWFKLRYLLDPISNEQLNISNMTFFVSSILSDVIELLDKTEPRVLYNYANWKVLQHAIPYMTKDYQDLKREYCKTQKCEDIPREFFCYNAVFSYLRPAVNLLYAKRYFTEETDSLVSDMVANIK
;
A
#
# COMPACT_ATOMS: atom_id res chain seq x y z
N MET A 1 21.64 51.82 -54.99
CA MET A 1 21.40 52.36 -53.63
C MET A 1 20.18 51.66 -53.00
N PHE A 2 20.23 50.33 -52.83
CA PHE A 2 19.19 49.54 -52.15
C PHE A 2 19.80 48.24 -51.56
N HIS A 3 20.94 48.39 -50.87
CA HIS A 3 21.58 47.31 -50.10
C HIS A 3 21.83 47.70 -48.63
N GLY A 4 21.13 48.74 -48.14
CA GLY A 4 21.29 49.27 -46.78
C GLY A 4 20.10 49.07 -45.83
N LEU A 5 19.00 48.42 -46.26
CA LEU A 5 17.75 48.37 -45.49
C LEU A 5 17.37 46.97 -44.96
N VAL A 6 18.10 45.91 -45.31
CA VAL A 6 17.78 44.54 -44.84
C VAL A 6 18.61 44.13 -43.61
N PHE A 7 19.77 44.78 -43.38
CA PHE A 7 20.63 44.46 -42.24
C PHE A 7 20.22 45.13 -40.92
N THR A 8 19.40 46.19 -40.95
CA THR A 8 18.96 46.87 -39.73
C THR A 8 17.79 46.18 -39.03
N SER A 9 16.95 45.42 -39.74
CA SER A 9 15.82 44.71 -39.11
C SER A 9 16.20 43.37 -38.46
N PHE A 10 17.31 42.74 -38.86
CA PHE A 10 17.79 41.49 -38.25
C PHE A 10 18.59 41.69 -36.97
N VAL A 11 19.16 42.89 -36.75
CA VAL A 11 19.91 43.20 -35.51
C VAL A 11 18.96 43.61 -34.37
N ILE A 12 17.76 44.10 -34.67
CA ILE A 12 16.78 44.52 -33.65
C ILE A 12 16.10 43.33 -32.94
N PHE A 13 15.95 42.18 -33.61
CA PHE A 13 15.39 40.96 -33.00
C PHE A 13 16.38 40.18 -32.13
N CYS A 14 17.69 40.44 -32.23
CA CYS A 14 18.70 39.79 -31.37
C CYS A 14 19.07 40.59 -30.11
N TRP A 15 18.45 41.74 -29.88
CA TRP A 15 18.81 42.66 -28.77
C TRP A 15 17.64 43.14 -27.92
N THR A 16 16.45 42.55 -28.06
CA THR A 16 15.28 42.92 -27.24
C THR A 16 14.89 41.88 -26.19
N ASP A 17 15.44 40.67 -26.22
CA ASP A 17 15.22 39.65 -25.17
C ASP A 17 16.43 39.44 -24.23
N VAL A 18 17.39 40.38 -24.21
CA VAL A 18 18.47 40.43 -23.19
C VAL A 18 18.27 41.65 -22.27
N LEU A 19 17.01 41.92 -21.90
CA LEU A 19 16.67 42.94 -20.88
C LEU A 19 15.97 42.37 -19.65
N ALA A 20 15.79 41.05 -19.56
CA ALA A 20 15.59 40.42 -18.26
C ALA A 20 16.97 40.25 -17.62
N GLY A 21 17.36 41.17 -16.73
CA GLY A 21 18.46 40.91 -15.79
C GLY A 21 18.21 39.58 -15.05
N PRO A 22 19.25 38.98 -14.42
CA PRO A 22 19.07 37.71 -13.73
C PRO A 22 17.89 37.79 -12.76
N ILE A 23 16.97 36.83 -12.83
CA ILE A 23 15.81 36.80 -11.94
C ILE A 23 16.34 36.60 -10.51
N THR A 24 16.19 37.61 -9.67
CA THR A 24 16.82 37.69 -8.33
C THR A 24 15.88 37.36 -7.17
N THR A 25 14.75 36.72 -7.45
CA THR A 25 13.85 36.27 -6.38
C THR A 25 14.55 35.25 -5.48
N SER A 26 14.19 35.22 -4.19
CA SER A 26 14.72 34.21 -3.27
C SER A 26 14.50 32.79 -3.78
N GLU A 27 13.39 32.55 -4.48
CA GLU A 27 13.03 31.26 -5.06
C GLU A 27 13.97 30.87 -6.21
N THR A 28 14.25 31.79 -7.13
CA THR A 28 15.19 31.53 -8.23
C THR A 28 16.62 31.32 -7.73
N PHE A 29 17.05 32.01 -6.68
CA PHE A 29 18.35 31.73 -6.04
C PHE A 29 18.40 30.32 -5.42
N ASN A 30 17.34 29.91 -4.71
CA ASN A 30 17.26 28.58 -4.11
C ASN A 30 17.30 27.48 -5.19
N VAL A 31 16.51 27.62 -6.25
CA VAL A 31 16.48 26.66 -7.37
C VAL A 31 17.81 26.62 -8.10
N ALA A 32 18.41 27.78 -8.42
CA ALA A 32 19.72 27.85 -9.08
C ALA A 32 20.82 27.21 -8.23
N SER A 33 20.78 27.37 -6.91
CA SER A 33 21.70 26.71 -5.99
C SER A 33 21.52 25.20 -5.99
N ILE A 34 20.28 24.69 -5.97
CA ILE A 34 20.00 23.25 -6.05
C ILE A 34 20.53 22.67 -7.36
N ILE A 35 20.27 23.33 -8.49
CA ILE A 35 20.78 22.89 -9.81
C ILE A 35 22.30 22.84 -9.78
N LYS A 36 22.95 23.95 -9.42
CA LYS A 36 24.41 24.08 -9.39
C LYS A 36 25.07 23.00 -8.52
N ASN A 37 24.48 22.68 -7.37
CA ASN A 37 25.01 21.67 -6.45
C ASN A 37 24.88 20.23 -6.96
N ASN A 38 24.08 19.98 -8.01
CA ASN A 38 23.92 18.66 -8.62
C ASN A 38 24.69 18.49 -9.94
N LEU A 39 25.20 19.57 -10.53
CA LEU A 39 25.95 19.51 -11.78
C LEU A 39 27.37 18.95 -11.55
N ASP A 40 27.78 17.95 -12.34
CA ASP A 40 29.18 17.58 -12.54
C ASP A 40 29.71 18.35 -13.75
N THR A 41 30.25 19.54 -13.52
CA THR A 41 30.80 20.39 -14.58
C THR A 41 32.07 19.82 -15.22
N THR A 42 32.60 18.69 -14.73
CA THR A 42 33.74 17.99 -15.35
C THR A 42 33.31 17.02 -16.45
N ALA A 43 32.04 16.63 -16.47
CA ALA A 43 31.45 15.85 -17.55
C ALA A 43 31.05 16.75 -18.72
N ASN A 44 31.26 16.31 -19.96
CA ASN A 44 30.75 17.03 -21.13
C ASN A 44 29.24 16.71 -21.30
N PRO A 45 28.34 17.72 -21.31
CA PRO A 45 26.91 17.49 -21.50
C PRO A 45 26.57 16.86 -22.85
N CYS A 46 27.40 17.07 -23.88
CA CYS A 46 27.19 16.48 -25.21
C CYS A 46 27.54 14.99 -25.25
N ASP A 47 28.39 14.51 -24.34
CA ASP A 47 28.84 13.11 -24.30
C ASP A 47 28.03 12.30 -23.29
N ASN A 48 27.70 12.90 -22.13
CA ASN A 48 26.92 12.25 -21.08
C ASN A 48 26.13 13.29 -20.27
N SER A 49 25.00 13.72 -20.82
CA SER A 49 24.10 14.71 -20.20
C SER A 49 23.60 14.26 -18.82
N TYR A 50 23.37 12.97 -18.59
CA TYR A 50 22.98 12.45 -17.28
C TYR A 50 24.07 12.69 -16.23
N ARG A 51 25.33 12.36 -16.55
CA ARG A 51 26.46 12.61 -15.65
C ARG A 51 26.66 14.09 -15.42
N PHE A 52 26.58 14.92 -16.47
CA PHE A 52 26.68 16.36 -16.30
C PHE A 52 25.61 16.91 -15.35
N VAL A 53 24.37 16.43 -15.43
CA VAL A 53 23.26 16.96 -14.62
C VAL A 53 23.17 16.34 -13.22
N CYS A 54 23.62 15.10 -13.03
CA CYS A 54 23.42 14.32 -11.79
C CYS A 54 24.72 13.75 -11.18
N GLY A 55 25.87 14.04 -11.75
CA GLY A 55 27.12 13.34 -11.44
C GLY A 55 27.88 13.88 -10.22
N SER A 56 27.57 15.09 -9.73
CA SER A 56 28.22 15.64 -8.53
C SER A 56 27.47 15.34 -7.24
N SER A 57 26.23 14.85 -7.37
CA SER A 57 25.43 14.44 -6.24
C SER A 57 26.11 13.28 -5.49
N ASN A 58 26.31 13.41 -4.18
CA ASN A 58 26.47 12.28 -3.23
C ASN A 58 25.18 11.43 -3.12
N ILE A 59 24.34 11.43 -4.16
CA ILE A 59 23.04 10.76 -4.23
C ILE A 59 23.29 9.48 -5.02
N THR A 60 23.36 8.37 -4.32
CA THR A 60 23.85 7.09 -4.86
C THR A 60 22.84 6.39 -5.76
N SER A 61 21.60 6.89 -5.92
CA SER A 61 20.65 6.38 -6.92
C SER A 61 19.42 7.27 -7.18
N LEU A 62 18.79 7.09 -8.35
CA LEU A 62 17.46 7.62 -8.71
C LEU A 62 16.37 7.24 -7.69
N ARG A 63 16.53 6.10 -6.99
CA ARG A 63 15.65 5.65 -5.90
C ARG A 63 15.64 6.61 -4.71
N GLN A 64 16.78 7.21 -4.37
CA GLN A 64 16.83 8.21 -3.30
C GLN A 64 16.13 9.51 -3.71
N LYS A 65 16.15 9.89 -4.99
CA LYS A 65 15.43 11.08 -5.49
C LYS A 65 13.91 10.93 -5.43
N ILE A 66 13.37 9.79 -5.88
CA ILE A 66 11.92 9.51 -5.80
C ILE A 66 11.48 9.42 -4.33
N ALA A 67 12.30 8.82 -3.47
CA ALA A 67 12.03 8.78 -2.03
C ALA A 67 12.06 10.18 -1.37
N LEU A 68 12.86 11.13 -1.85
CA LEU A 68 12.94 12.49 -1.32
C LEU A 68 11.74 13.38 -1.70
N ASP A 69 11.17 13.19 -2.89
CA ASP A 69 10.00 13.95 -3.35
C ASP A 69 8.71 13.45 -2.68
N ASP A 70 8.54 12.12 -2.59
CA ASP A 70 7.40 11.49 -1.90
C ASP A 70 7.48 11.70 -0.37
N SER A 71 8.69 11.70 0.22
CA SER A 71 8.88 11.98 1.65
C SER A 71 8.63 13.44 2.00
N SER A 72 8.82 14.40 1.09
CA SER A 72 8.55 15.81 1.38
C SER A 72 7.05 16.06 1.53
N ALA A 73 6.24 15.65 0.53
CA ALA A 73 4.78 15.76 0.58
C ALA A 73 4.19 14.95 1.76
N THR A 74 4.70 13.74 1.98
CA THR A 74 4.29 12.88 3.10
C THR A 74 4.60 13.53 4.44
N LYS A 75 5.80 14.11 4.62
CA LYS A 75 6.19 14.80 5.85
C LYS A 75 5.37 16.06 6.09
N PHE A 76 5.01 16.80 5.04
CA PHE A 76 4.11 17.95 5.18
C PHE A 76 2.71 17.54 5.64
N LEU A 77 2.18 16.46 5.07
CA LEU A 77 0.88 15.91 5.47
C LEU A 77 0.92 15.34 6.89
N GLU A 78 2.00 14.64 7.25
CA GLU A 78 2.25 14.17 8.62
C GLU A 78 2.25 15.35 9.60
N ASP A 79 3.00 16.41 9.32
CA ASP A 79 3.05 17.62 10.15
C ASP A 79 1.69 18.31 10.26
N LEU A 80 0.91 18.33 9.19
CA LEU A 80 -0.44 18.90 9.16
C LEU A 80 -1.40 18.11 10.05
N ILE A 81 -1.40 16.78 9.93
CA ILE A 81 -2.25 15.89 10.74
C ILE A 81 -1.81 15.94 12.20
N LYS A 82 -0.49 15.98 12.47
CA LYS A 82 0.07 16.09 13.82
C LYS A 82 -0.33 17.40 14.53
N LYS A 83 -0.32 18.52 13.83
CA LYS A 83 -0.79 19.82 14.35
C LYS A 83 -2.31 19.86 14.53
N GLY A 84 -3.02 18.95 13.87
CA GLY A 84 -4.47 18.88 13.81
C GLY A 84 -5.01 19.66 12.62
N THR A 85 -6.12 19.17 12.07
CA THR A 85 -6.71 19.74 10.85
C THR A 85 -7.12 21.21 11.01
N GLY A 86 -7.54 21.60 12.23
CA GLY A 86 -8.07 22.93 12.56
C GLY A 86 -9.44 23.22 11.93
N LEU A 87 -10.02 22.26 11.20
CA LEU A 87 -11.25 22.41 10.44
C LEU A 87 -12.33 21.52 11.04
N LYS A 88 -13.05 22.07 12.03
CA LYS A 88 -14.04 21.30 12.80
C LYS A 88 -15.41 21.21 12.14
N ASP A 89 -15.68 21.98 11.09
CA ASP A 89 -17.03 22.06 10.50
C ASP A 89 -17.34 20.88 9.55
N PHE A 90 -16.35 20.05 9.24
CA PHE A 90 -16.49 18.92 8.33
C PHE A 90 -16.09 17.61 9.02
N ARG A 91 -17.05 16.69 9.19
CA ARG A 91 -16.87 15.43 9.92
C ARG A 91 -15.64 14.61 9.47
N PRO A 92 -15.32 14.46 8.17
CA PRO A 92 -14.11 13.74 7.75
C PRO A 92 -12.81 14.35 8.30
N PHE A 93 -12.73 15.66 8.51
CA PHE A 93 -11.56 16.28 9.14
C PHE A 93 -11.49 16.02 10.64
N GLN A 94 -12.64 15.97 11.32
CA GLN A 94 -12.70 15.51 12.71
C GLN A 94 -12.22 14.06 12.83
N LEU A 95 -12.63 13.18 11.92
CA LEU A 95 -12.21 11.78 11.90
C LEU A 95 -10.70 11.62 11.67
N ILE A 96 -10.07 12.47 10.85
CA ILE A 96 -8.60 12.51 10.71
C ILE A 96 -7.96 12.76 12.07
N ASP A 97 -8.43 13.78 12.80
CA ASP A 97 -7.89 14.12 14.11
C ASP A 97 -8.15 13.01 15.15
N ASP A 98 -9.34 12.42 15.15
CA ASP A 98 -9.74 11.39 16.11
C ASP A 98 -8.98 10.09 15.91
N VAL A 99 -8.84 9.62 14.66
CA VAL A 99 -8.08 8.41 14.33
C VAL A 99 -6.60 8.61 14.66
N TYR A 100 -6.00 9.76 14.29
CA TYR A 100 -4.60 10.04 14.61
C TYR A 100 -4.37 10.05 16.12
N LYS A 101 -5.17 10.82 16.87
CA LYS A 101 -5.04 10.93 18.34
C LYS A 101 -5.27 9.60 19.03
N THR A 102 -6.21 8.79 18.56
CA THR A 102 -6.47 7.46 19.11
C THR A 102 -5.26 6.56 18.86
N CYS A 103 -4.75 6.49 17.64
CA CYS A 103 -3.56 5.71 17.33
C CYS A 103 -2.33 6.12 18.17
N MET A 104 -2.19 7.41 18.49
CA MET A 104 -1.09 7.90 19.33
C MET A 104 -1.21 7.52 20.82
N ARG A 105 -2.38 7.07 21.31
CA ARG A 105 -2.60 6.65 22.70
C ARG A 105 -2.28 5.16 22.88
N ASP A 106 -0.99 4.85 22.99
CA ASP A 106 -0.47 3.48 22.86
C ASP A 106 -1.03 2.47 23.89
N GLU A 107 -1.01 2.78 25.19
CA GLU A 107 -1.34 1.79 26.23
C GLU A 107 -2.83 1.45 26.32
N ALA A 108 -3.70 2.46 26.47
CA ALA A 108 -5.14 2.24 26.64
C ALA A 108 -5.81 1.65 25.40
N VAL A 109 -5.34 2.01 24.20
CA VAL A 109 -5.83 1.40 22.95
C VAL A 109 -5.31 -0.03 22.82
N GLY A 110 -4.07 -0.28 23.21
CA GLY A 110 -3.47 -1.60 23.17
C GLY A 110 -4.27 -2.65 23.95
N GLU A 111 -4.69 -2.32 25.18
CA GLU A 111 -5.50 -3.21 26.02
C GLU A 111 -6.88 -3.47 25.41
N GLN A 112 -7.56 -2.43 24.91
CA GLN A 112 -8.87 -2.57 24.26
C GLN A 112 -8.83 -3.46 23.01
N VAL A 113 -7.76 -3.36 22.22
CA VAL A 113 -7.57 -4.22 21.05
C VAL A 113 -7.43 -5.68 21.49
N VAL A 114 -6.60 -5.96 22.51
CA VAL A 114 -6.41 -7.31 23.05
C VAL A 114 -7.74 -7.89 23.54
N GLU A 115 -8.54 -7.11 24.27
CA GLU A 115 -9.86 -7.54 24.78
C GLU A 115 -10.87 -7.81 23.65
N SER A 116 -10.78 -7.09 22.54
CA SER A 116 -11.72 -7.21 21.41
C SER A 116 -11.38 -8.35 20.46
N LEU A 117 -10.13 -8.82 20.42
CA LEU A 117 -9.67 -9.84 19.47
C LEU A 117 -10.48 -11.15 19.48
N PRO A 118 -10.87 -11.74 20.63
CA PRO A 118 -11.68 -12.94 20.63
C PRO A 118 -12.99 -12.78 19.86
N HIS A 119 -13.65 -11.63 20.00
CA HIS A 119 -14.89 -11.34 19.27
C HIS A 119 -14.65 -11.16 17.77
N ILE A 120 -13.52 -10.55 17.38
CA ILE A 120 -13.12 -10.43 15.98
C ILE A 120 -12.89 -11.82 15.37
N PHE A 121 -12.20 -12.73 16.07
CA PHE A 121 -11.99 -14.09 15.59
C PHE A 121 -13.30 -14.87 15.47
N GLU A 122 -14.21 -14.73 16.43
CA GLU A 122 -15.55 -15.33 16.39
C GLU A 122 -16.33 -14.91 15.13
N GLN A 123 -16.36 -13.60 14.82
CA GLN A 123 -17.00 -13.05 13.62
C GLN A 123 -16.41 -13.60 12.31
N LEU A 124 -15.15 -14.03 12.33
CA LEU A 124 -14.42 -14.57 11.19
C LEU A 124 -14.40 -16.11 11.12
N GLY A 125 -15.19 -16.78 11.97
CA GLY A 125 -15.32 -18.24 11.95
C GLY A 125 -14.41 -18.98 12.94
N ASP A 126 -14.00 -18.29 14.00
CA ASP A 126 -13.12 -18.76 15.08
C ASP A 126 -11.67 -19.04 14.60
N TRP A 127 -10.72 -18.99 15.54
CA TRP A 127 -9.33 -19.33 15.25
C TRP A 127 -9.03 -20.77 15.72
N PRO A 128 -8.75 -21.72 14.80
CA PRO A 128 -8.50 -23.11 15.18
C PRO A 128 -7.38 -23.32 16.22
N LEU A 129 -6.34 -22.49 16.23
CA LEU A 129 -5.27 -22.51 17.23
C LEU A 129 -5.74 -22.17 18.66
N LEU A 130 -6.75 -21.31 18.80
CA LEU A 130 -7.35 -20.97 20.09
C LEU A 130 -8.35 -22.04 20.54
N GLU A 131 -9.17 -22.51 19.61
CA GLU A 131 -10.23 -23.47 19.90
C GLU A 131 -9.75 -24.92 20.03
N GLY A 132 -8.63 -25.26 19.39
CA GLY A 132 -8.08 -26.60 19.37
C GLY A 132 -9.01 -27.61 18.71
N SER A 133 -9.26 -28.72 19.40
CA SER A 133 -10.15 -29.80 18.93
C SER A 133 -11.64 -29.43 18.92
N ARG A 134 -12.03 -28.34 19.58
CA ARG A 134 -13.42 -27.85 19.52
C ARG A 134 -13.74 -27.18 18.20
N TRP A 135 -12.73 -26.66 17.51
CA TRP A 135 -12.91 -26.11 16.18
C TRP A 135 -13.31 -27.22 15.22
N GLN A 136 -14.47 -27.07 14.61
CA GLN A 136 -14.95 -27.95 13.55
C GLN A 136 -14.85 -27.21 12.23
N THR A 137 -14.46 -27.93 11.18
CA THR A 137 -14.53 -27.40 9.82
C THR A 137 -15.99 -27.06 9.54
N LYS A 138 -16.30 -25.76 9.47
CA LYS A 138 -17.59 -25.27 9.00
C LYS A 138 -17.62 -25.42 7.46
N ASP A 139 -18.80 -25.45 6.82
CA ASP A 139 -18.98 -25.41 5.36
C ASP A 139 -18.57 -24.04 4.76
N TYR A 140 -17.49 -23.48 5.26
CA TYR A 140 -17.09 -22.10 5.09
C TYR A 140 -15.73 -22.08 4.43
N MET A 141 -15.67 -21.39 3.30
CA MET A 141 -14.50 -21.37 2.45
C MET A 141 -13.58 -20.21 2.82
N TRP A 142 -12.32 -20.28 2.40
CA TRP A 142 -11.37 -19.17 2.62
C TRP A 142 -11.84 -17.84 1.99
N ILE A 143 -12.63 -17.87 0.90
CA ILE A 143 -13.19 -16.64 0.30
C ILE A 143 -14.15 -15.93 1.26
N ASP A 144 -14.93 -16.69 2.04
CA ASP A 144 -15.88 -16.11 3.00
C ASP A 144 -15.16 -15.31 4.09
N PHE A 145 -13.95 -15.75 4.49
CA PHE A 145 -13.10 -14.99 5.40
C PHE A 145 -12.76 -13.60 4.86
N ILE A 146 -12.36 -13.51 3.57
CA ILE A 146 -12.06 -12.23 2.91
C ILE A 146 -13.31 -11.35 2.88
N LEU A 147 -14.48 -11.92 2.58
CA LEU A 147 -15.74 -11.17 2.54
C LEU A 147 -16.11 -10.62 3.91
N HIS A 148 -16.08 -11.46 4.94
CA HIS A 148 -16.43 -11.06 6.30
C HIS A 148 -15.43 -10.07 6.89
N SER A 149 -14.13 -10.21 6.62
CA SER A 149 -13.12 -9.26 7.09
C SER A 149 -13.42 -7.83 6.61
N LYS A 150 -13.88 -7.67 5.35
CA LYS A 150 -14.32 -6.38 4.82
C LYS A 150 -15.59 -5.85 5.47
N VAL A 151 -16.58 -6.71 5.70
CA VAL A 151 -17.86 -6.32 6.34
C VAL A 151 -17.62 -5.78 7.76
N ILE A 152 -16.68 -6.37 8.51
CA ILE A 152 -16.33 -5.91 9.86
C ILE A 152 -15.30 -4.78 9.87
N GLY A 153 -14.96 -4.22 8.69
CA GLY A 153 -14.12 -3.03 8.56
C GLY A 153 -12.62 -3.29 8.61
N MET A 154 -12.18 -4.55 8.50
CA MET A 154 -10.75 -4.88 8.50
C MET A 154 -10.17 -4.92 7.08
N SER A 155 -9.00 -4.29 6.93
CA SER A 155 -8.24 -4.31 5.68
C SER A 155 -7.27 -5.49 5.63
N VAL A 156 -7.76 -6.71 5.79
CA VAL A 156 -6.96 -7.94 5.71
C VAL A 156 -7.48 -8.81 4.56
N ASN A 157 -6.57 -9.21 3.67
CA ASN A 157 -6.85 -9.95 2.45
C ASN A 157 -6.03 -11.26 2.44
N PRO A 158 -6.30 -12.23 3.32
CA PRO A 158 -5.52 -13.47 3.28
C PRO A 158 -5.67 -14.10 1.89
N PHE A 159 -4.56 -14.54 1.31
CA PHE A 159 -4.47 -15.18 0.00
C PHE A 159 -4.67 -14.27 -1.21
N LEU A 160 -5.83 -13.61 -1.34
CA LEU A 160 -6.18 -12.80 -2.50
C LEU A 160 -6.55 -11.36 -2.12
N THR A 161 -5.96 -10.41 -2.86
CA THR A 161 -6.38 -9.01 -2.85
C THR A 161 -7.25 -8.73 -4.08
N ILE A 162 -8.49 -8.30 -3.83
CA ILE A 162 -9.49 -7.92 -4.84
C ILE A 162 -9.82 -6.45 -4.63
N GLU A 163 -9.47 -5.60 -5.59
CA GLU A 163 -9.62 -4.15 -5.46
C GLU A 163 -10.27 -3.54 -6.70
N PRO A 164 -11.12 -2.52 -6.53
CA PRO A 164 -11.65 -1.78 -7.67
C PRO A 164 -10.53 -1.02 -8.37
N LEU A 165 -10.48 -1.14 -9.70
CA LEU A 165 -9.68 -0.26 -10.55
C LEU A 165 -10.53 0.97 -10.86
N VAL A 166 -10.22 2.08 -10.20
CA VAL A 166 -10.89 3.35 -10.42
C VAL A 166 -10.50 3.86 -11.81
N ASP A 167 -11.44 3.80 -12.75
CA ASP A 167 -11.33 4.45 -14.04
C ASP A 167 -12.12 5.77 -13.96
N PRO A 168 -11.44 6.94 -13.98
CA PRO A 168 -12.09 8.25 -13.85
C PRO A 168 -13.18 8.51 -14.88
N GLN A 169 -13.18 7.79 -16.00
CA GLN A 169 -14.19 7.91 -17.06
C GLN A 169 -15.37 6.94 -16.91
N SER A 170 -15.27 5.95 -16.01
CA SER A 170 -16.24 4.85 -15.88
C SER A 170 -17.46 5.16 -15.00
N GLY A 171 -17.59 6.39 -14.49
CA GLY A 171 -18.68 6.78 -13.58
C GLY A 171 -18.42 6.33 -12.13
N PRO A 172 -19.44 6.42 -11.25
CA PRO A 172 -19.27 6.19 -9.81
C PRO A 172 -19.10 4.71 -9.41
N VAL A 173 -19.40 3.78 -10.32
CA VAL A 173 -19.34 2.34 -10.06
C VAL A 173 -18.11 1.75 -10.74
N ALA A 174 -17.19 1.19 -9.94
CA ALA A 174 -16.07 0.45 -10.49
C ALA A 174 -16.58 -0.82 -11.19
N THR A 175 -16.40 -0.89 -12.51
CA THR A 175 -16.72 -2.07 -13.32
C THR A 175 -15.50 -2.94 -13.62
N LYS A 176 -14.31 -2.47 -13.22
CA LYS A 176 -13.03 -3.13 -13.41
C LYS A 176 -12.41 -3.42 -12.05
N PHE A 177 -11.88 -4.61 -11.85
CA PHE A 177 -11.25 -5.04 -10.60
C PHE A 177 -9.87 -5.65 -10.87
N SER A 178 -8.92 -5.45 -9.96
CA SER A 178 -7.69 -6.21 -9.92
C SER A 178 -7.90 -7.44 -9.02
N VAL A 179 -7.34 -8.58 -9.43
CA VAL A 179 -7.33 -9.82 -8.63
C VAL A 179 -5.90 -10.31 -8.58
N THR A 180 -5.29 -10.17 -7.41
CA THR A 180 -3.87 -10.46 -7.19
C THR A 180 -3.69 -11.36 -5.98
N SER A 181 -2.59 -12.11 -5.94
CA SER A 181 -2.17 -12.75 -4.70
C SER A 181 -1.80 -11.67 -3.69
N ASP A 182 -2.25 -11.83 -2.45
CA ASP A 182 -1.79 -10.99 -1.36
C ASP A 182 -0.27 -11.14 -1.19
N PRO A 183 0.47 -10.04 -0.93
CA PRO A 183 1.91 -10.09 -0.72
C PRO A 183 2.29 -11.02 0.45
N PRO A 184 3.02 -12.13 0.20
CA PRO A 184 3.53 -12.95 1.28
C PRO A 184 4.66 -12.22 2.04
N GLU A 185 4.94 -12.73 3.24
CA GLU A 185 5.90 -12.19 4.20
C GLU A 185 7.34 -12.20 3.66
N PHE A 186 7.73 -13.25 2.93
CA PHE A 186 9.11 -13.43 2.52
C PHE A 186 9.37 -12.88 1.12
N ASN A 187 10.31 -11.94 1.03
CA ASN A 187 10.71 -11.27 -0.22
C ASN A 187 12.01 -11.84 -0.85
N ARG A 188 12.54 -12.94 -0.29
CA ARG A 188 13.74 -13.62 -0.79
C ARG A 188 13.54 -15.13 -0.85
N SER A 189 14.31 -15.78 -1.70
CA SER A 189 14.33 -17.24 -1.75
C SER A 189 14.87 -17.80 -0.43
N ILE A 190 14.20 -18.86 0.05
CA ILE A 190 14.56 -19.62 1.23
C ILE A 190 14.74 -21.07 0.77
N THR A 191 15.88 -21.68 1.08
CA THR A 191 16.29 -22.97 0.51
C THR A 191 16.26 -24.11 1.51
N ASN A 192 16.14 -23.82 2.80
CA ASN A 192 16.12 -24.81 3.87
C ASN A 192 15.21 -24.38 5.01
N ALA A 193 14.60 -25.36 5.70
CA ALA A 193 13.67 -25.12 6.80
C ALA A 193 14.34 -24.52 8.06
N SER A 194 15.66 -24.60 8.15
CA SER A 194 16.46 -24.03 9.26
C SER A 194 16.89 -22.59 8.99
N ASP A 195 16.37 -21.96 7.94
CA ASP A 195 16.71 -20.58 7.60
C ASP A 195 16.33 -19.65 8.78
N PRO A 196 17.24 -18.78 9.26
CA PRO A 196 16.98 -17.92 10.40
C PRO A 196 15.69 -17.08 10.29
N LEU A 197 15.29 -16.73 9.06
CA LEU A 197 14.06 -15.98 8.82
C LEU A 197 12.80 -16.81 9.11
N LEU A 198 12.78 -18.08 8.70
CA LEU A 198 11.67 -18.98 9.01
C LEU A 198 11.58 -19.25 10.50
N VAL A 199 12.74 -19.48 11.15
CA VAL A 199 12.82 -19.68 12.60
C VAL A 199 12.29 -18.45 13.33
N ALA A 200 12.74 -17.25 12.96
CA ALA A 200 12.28 -16.02 13.59
C ALA A 200 10.78 -15.77 13.36
N TYR A 201 10.26 -16.05 12.17
CA TYR A 201 8.84 -15.94 11.86
C TYR A 201 7.99 -16.93 12.67
N SER A 202 8.46 -18.17 12.78
CA SER A 202 7.81 -19.20 13.61
C SER A 202 7.76 -18.78 15.08
N THR A 203 8.88 -18.27 15.63
CA THR A 203 8.93 -17.77 17.01
C THR A 203 8.01 -16.58 17.22
N TYR A 204 7.98 -15.63 16.28
CA TYR A 204 7.10 -14.47 16.31
C TYR A 204 5.63 -14.89 16.39
N LEU A 205 5.21 -15.80 15.50
CA LEU A 205 3.87 -16.36 15.50
C LEU A 205 3.57 -17.08 16.82
N GLU A 206 4.46 -17.96 17.26
CA GLU A 206 4.26 -18.76 18.47
C GLU A 206 4.09 -17.90 19.72
N GLU A 207 4.97 -16.91 19.93
CA GLU A 207 4.89 -16.02 21.09
C GLU A 207 3.66 -15.11 21.03
N ALA A 208 3.32 -14.57 19.86
CA ALA A 208 2.09 -13.77 19.71
C ALA A 208 0.84 -14.61 19.99
N CYS A 209 0.81 -15.86 19.51
CA CYS A 209 -0.26 -16.82 19.77
C CYS A 209 -0.37 -17.12 21.29
N LYS A 210 0.75 -17.33 21.98
CA LYS A 210 0.75 -17.55 23.44
C LYS A 210 0.12 -16.38 24.19
N LEU A 211 0.44 -15.14 23.80
CA LEU A 211 -0.11 -13.95 24.45
C LEU A 211 -1.65 -13.84 24.30
N VAL A 212 -2.21 -14.24 23.16
CA VAL A 212 -3.68 -14.28 22.95
C VAL A 212 -4.35 -15.53 23.53
N GLY A 213 -3.58 -16.47 24.10
CA GLY A 213 -4.11 -17.65 24.80
C GLY A 213 -4.03 -18.99 24.04
N CYS A 214 -3.27 -19.07 22.94
CA CYS A 214 -3.03 -20.34 22.26
C CYS A 214 -2.29 -21.34 23.18
N LYS A 215 -2.66 -22.62 23.08
CA LYS A 215 -2.02 -23.67 23.89
C LYS A 215 -0.68 -24.09 23.28
N LYS A 216 0.30 -24.41 24.14
CA LYS A 216 1.66 -24.86 23.76
C LYS A 216 1.69 -26.13 22.89
N THR A 217 0.61 -26.90 22.82
CA THR A 217 0.58 -28.22 22.14
C THR A 217 0.49 -28.11 20.61
N TYR A 218 0.28 -26.92 20.03
CA TYR A 218 0.00 -26.75 18.60
C TYR A 218 1.21 -26.41 17.72
N SER A 219 2.42 -26.85 18.10
CA SER A 219 3.66 -26.58 17.34
C SER A 219 3.60 -27.05 15.88
N ASN A 220 2.90 -28.15 15.58
CA ASN A 220 2.69 -28.62 14.21
C ASN A 220 1.82 -27.65 13.38
N GLU A 221 0.75 -27.11 13.96
CA GLU A 221 -0.14 -26.18 13.25
C GLU A 221 0.57 -24.86 12.93
N ILE A 222 1.44 -24.39 13.84
CA ILE A 222 2.29 -23.22 13.58
C ILE A 222 3.22 -23.50 12.40
N LYS A 223 3.85 -24.68 12.38
CA LYS A 223 4.68 -25.10 11.25
C LYS A 223 3.90 -25.12 9.94
N ASP A 224 2.66 -25.61 9.94
CA ASP A 224 1.82 -25.64 8.73
C ASP A 224 1.53 -24.22 8.19
N ILE A 225 1.34 -23.22 9.08
CA ILE A 225 1.19 -21.81 8.70
C ILE A 225 2.47 -21.29 8.05
N VAL A 226 3.64 -21.57 8.65
CA VAL A 226 4.94 -21.14 8.12
C VAL A 226 5.23 -21.80 6.77
N ASP A 227 4.93 -23.08 6.62
CA ASP A 227 5.12 -23.83 5.37
C ASP A 227 4.21 -23.29 4.26
N LEU A 228 2.96 -22.89 4.58
CA LEU A 228 2.05 -22.25 3.64
C LEU A 228 2.56 -20.86 3.21
N GLU A 229 3.01 -20.03 4.15
CA GLU A 229 3.62 -18.71 3.87
C GLU A 229 4.86 -18.83 2.96
N TRP A 230 5.69 -19.83 3.22
CA TRP A 230 6.87 -20.12 2.41
C TRP A 230 6.48 -20.50 0.98
N LYS A 231 5.54 -21.43 0.79
CA LYS A 231 5.07 -21.83 -0.55
C LYS A 231 4.47 -20.66 -1.34
N LEU A 232 3.67 -19.80 -0.70
CA LEU A 232 3.14 -18.58 -1.31
C LEU A 232 4.28 -17.64 -1.76
N SER A 233 5.31 -17.49 -0.93
CA SER A 233 6.51 -16.71 -1.26
C SER A 233 7.25 -17.28 -2.47
N GLU A 234 7.41 -18.60 -2.57
CA GLU A 234 8.05 -19.25 -3.71
C GLU A 234 7.32 -19.00 -5.03
N ILE A 235 5.98 -19.08 -5.02
CA ILE A 235 5.14 -18.80 -6.19
C ILE A 235 5.41 -17.37 -6.68
N ARG A 236 5.37 -16.39 -5.77
CA ARG A 236 5.61 -14.98 -6.11
C ARG A 236 7.02 -14.74 -6.65
N LEU A 237 8.03 -15.30 -5.99
CA LEU A 237 9.44 -15.12 -6.37
C LEU A 237 9.76 -15.74 -7.72
N ARG A 238 9.17 -16.91 -8.02
CA ARG A 238 9.32 -17.57 -9.33
C ARG A 238 8.76 -16.73 -10.47
N ALA A 239 7.65 -16.02 -10.24
CA ALA A 239 7.09 -15.12 -11.23
C ALA A 239 8.01 -13.91 -11.49
N GLY A 240 8.57 -13.31 -10.44
CA GLY A 240 9.55 -12.23 -10.55
C GLY A 240 9.13 -11.15 -11.56
N LYS A 241 9.98 -10.88 -12.56
CA LYS A 241 9.71 -9.90 -13.63
C LYS A 241 8.63 -10.30 -14.64
N ARG A 242 8.15 -11.55 -14.62
CA ARG A 242 7.09 -12.07 -15.51
C ARG A 242 5.69 -11.88 -14.92
N TYR A 243 5.58 -11.21 -13.77
CA TYR A 243 4.29 -10.82 -13.21
C TYR A 243 3.55 -9.93 -14.21
N THR A 244 2.39 -10.39 -14.66
CA THR A 244 1.52 -9.68 -15.60
C THR A 244 0.08 -9.77 -15.12
N LEU A 245 -0.72 -8.78 -15.49
CA LEU A 245 -2.17 -8.79 -15.29
C LEU A 245 -2.82 -9.13 -16.63
N LYS A 246 -3.74 -10.09 -16.63
CA LYS A 246 -4.54 -10.47 -17.80
C LYS A 246 -5.98 -10.08 -17.57
N GLU A 247 -6.56 -9.39 -18.54
CA GLU A 247 -7.97 -9.04 -18.54
C GLU A 247 -8.81 -10.31 -18.80
N LEU A 248 -9.82 -10.53 -17.95
CA LEU A 248 -10.81 -11.60 -18.05
C LEU A 248 -12.21 -11.02 -17.79
N THR A 249 -13.20 -11.51 -18.53
CA THR A 249 -14.61 -11.32 -18.18
C THR A 249 -14.99 -12.14 -16.95
N TYR A 250 -16.10 -11.81 -16.29
CA TYR A 250 -16.64 -12.62 -15.20
C TYR A 250 -16.83 -14.10 -15.59
N LYS A 251 -17.34 -14.35 -16.80
CA LYS A 251 -17.54 -15.71 -17.31
C LYS A 251 -16.21 -16.48 -17.37
N GLU A 252 -15.20 -15.93 -18.04
CA GLU A 252 -13.88 -16.56 -18.15
C GLU A 252 -13.22 -16.76 -16.78
N LEU A 253 -13.38 -15.81 -15.85
CA LEU A 253 -12.88 -15.92 -14.49
C LEU A 253 -13.51 -17.12 -13.75
N THR A 254 -14.84 -17.26 -13.83
CA THR A 254 -15.57 -18.35 -13.18
C THR A 254 -15.29 -19.72 -13.79
N GLU A 255 -15.10 -19.80 -15.11
CA GLU A 255 -14.74 -21.02 -15.80
C GLU A 255 -13.30 -21.46 -15.46
N LYS A 256 -12.39 -20.49 -15.32
CA LYS A 256 -10.97 -20.76 -15.05
C LYS A 256 -10.68 -21.08 -13.58
N TYR A 257 -11.39 -20.44 -12.65
CA TYR A 257 -11.18 -20.59 -11.19
C TYR A 257 -12.51 -20.91 -10.48
N PRO A 258 -13.15 -22.05 -10.77
CA PRO A 258 -14.48 -22.36 -10.22
C PRO A 258 -14.46 -22.57 -8.70
N SER A 259 -13.34 -23.01 -8.12
CA SER A 259 -13.16 -23.27 -6.68
C SER A 259 -13.16 -22.02 -5.80
N VAL A 260 -13.14 -20.81 -6.37
CA VAL A 260 -13.22 -19.55 -5.62
C VAL A 260 -14.66 -19.11 -5.34
N PHE A 261 -15.64 -19.63 -6.10
CA PHE A 261 -17.06 -19.29 -5.95
C PHE A 261 -17.32 -17.76 -6.07
N TRP A 262 -16.81 -17.15 -7.15
CA TRP A 262 -16.81 -15.70 -7.41
C TRP A 262 -18.16 -14.99 -7.27
N PHE A 263 -19.29 -15.70 -7.40
CA PHE A 263 -20.61 -15.11 -7.21
C PHE A 263 -20.80 -14.52 -5.79
N LYS A 264 -20.01 -14.99 -4.80
CA LYS A 264 -20.04 -14.46 -3.44
C LYS A 264 -19.50 -13.04 -3.33
N LEU A 265 -18.77 -12.53 -4.35
CA LEU A 265 -18.35 -11.12 -4.39
C LEU A 265 -19.52 -10.13 -4.35
N ARG A 266 -20.74 -10.56 -4.68
CA ARG A 266 -21.95 -9.72 -4.54
C ARG A 266 -22.11 -9.17 -3.14
N TYR A 267 -21.73 -9.93 -2.12
CA TYR A 267 -21.84 -9.51 -0.73
C TYR A 267 -20.92 -8.34 -0.37
N LEU A 268 -19.84 -8.09 -1.14
CA LEU A 268 -19.01 -6.88 -0.99
C LEU A 268 -19.65 -5.65 -1.65
N LEU A 269 -20.48 -5.86 -2.66
CA LEU A 269 -20.98 -4.84 -3.55
C LEU A 269 -22.39 -4.37 -3.15
N ASP A 270 -23.23 -5.28 -2.66
CA ASP A 270 -24.61 -5.03 -2.24
C ASP A 270 -24.75 -3.94 -1.16
N PRO A 271 -23.85 -3.77 -0.16
CA PRO A 271 -23.97 -2.69 0.82
C PRO A 271 -23.73 -1.29 0.25
N ILE A 272 -23.11 -1.18 -0.93
CA ILE A 272 -22.64 0.09 -1.52
C ILE A 272 -23.68 0.64 -2.51
N SER A 273 -24.56 -0.19 -3.06
CA SER A 273 -25.59 0.23 -4.02
C SER A 273 -26.97 -0.30 -3.64
N ASN A 274 -27.96 0.60 -3.55
CA ASN A 274 -29.38 0.23 -3.51
C ASN A 274 -29.86 -0.44 -4.82
N GLU A 275 -28.98 -0.56 -5.82
CA GLU A 275 -29.19 -1.29 -7.07
C GLU A 275 -28.40 -2.62 -7.01
N GLN A 276 -29.01 -3.72 -7.46
CA GLN A 276 -28.30 -4.98 -7.64
C GLN A 276 -27.20 -4.80 -8.70
N LEU A 277 -25.95 -4.69 -8.26
CA LEU A 277 -24.81 -4.65 -9.16
C LEU A 277 -24.70 -5.99 -9.89
N ASN A 278 -24.79 -5.94 -11.23
CA ASN A 278 -24.64 -7.14 -12.05
C ASN A 278 -23.16 -7.45 -12.26
N ILE A 279 -22.60 -8.31 -11.40
CA ILE A 279 -21.20 -8.76 -11.48
C ILE A 279 -20.86 -9.40 -12.83
N SER A 280 -21.85 -9.95 -13.54
CA SER A 280 -21.63 -10.57 -14.85
C SER A 280 -21.07 -9.60 -15.90
N ASN A 281 -21.27 -8.29 -15.71
CA ASN A 281 -20.75 -7.24 -16.59
C ASN A 281 -19.38 -6.70 -16.15
N MET A 282 -18.80 -7.24 -15.08
CA MET A 282 -17.52 -6.78 -14.56
C MET A 282 -16.34 -7.42 -15.28
N THR A 283 -15.26 -6.65 -15.36
CA THR A 283 -13.98 -7.04 -15.93
C THR A 283 -12.95 -7.20 -14.81
N PHE A 284 -12.10 -8.23 -14.91
CA PHE A 284 -11.11 -8.57 -13.90
C PHE A 284 -9.71 -8.62 -14.51
N PHE A 285 -8.77 -7.89 -13.92
CA PHE A 285 -7.35 -7.91 -14.24
C PHE A 285 -6.65 -8.86 -13.28
N VAL A 286 -6.40 -10.07 -13.77
CA VAL A 286 -5.97 -11.21 -12.96
C VAL A 286 -4.47 -11.42 -13.06
N SER A 287 -3.81 -11.57 -11.90
CA SER A 287 -2.39 -11.88 -11.84
C SER A 287 -2.04 -13.22 -12.50
N SER A 288 -0.92 -13.26 -13.21
CA SER A 288 -0.44 -14.47 -13.90
C SER A 288 -0.13 -15.64 -12.96
N ILE A 289 0.09 -15.37 -11.67
CA ILE A 289 0.36 -16.37 -10.63
C ILE A 289 -0.90 -16.95 -9.98
N LEU A 290 -2.09 -16.41 -10.29
CA LEU A 290 -3.31 -16.79 -9.59
C LEU A 290 -3.60 -18.29 -9.70
N SER A 291 -3.28 -18.92 -10.84
CA SER A 291 -3.44 -20.37 -11.01
C SER A 291 -2.64 -21.19 -9.98
N ASP A 292 -1.36 -20.86 -9.78
CA ASP A 292 -0.50 -21.58 -8.83
C ASP A 292 -0.98 -21.35 -7.38
N VAL A 293 -1.46 -20.14 -7.08
CA VAL A 293 -2.01 -19.80 -5.76
C VAL A 293 -3.30 -20.58 -5.49
N ILE A 294 -4.28 -20.55 -6.39
CA ILE A 294 -5.54 -21.28 -6.22
C ILE A 294 -5.29 -22.78 -6.11
N GLU A 295 -4.38 -23.35 -6.92
CA GLU A 295 -4.01 -24.76 -6.81
C GLU A 295 -3.41 -25.11 -5.45
N LEU A 296 -2.57 -24.22 -4.88
CA LEU A 296 -2.02 -24.41 -3.54
C LEU A 296 -3.12 -24.37 -2.48
N LEU A 297 -4.07 -23.42 -2.57
CA LEU A 297 -5.17 -23.30 -1.61
C LEU A 297 -6.10 -24.51 -1.68
N ASP A 298 -6.46 -24.97 -2.88
CA ASP A 298 -7.36 -26.12 -3.09
C ASP A 298 -6.78 -27.43 -2.54
N LYS A 299 -5.45 -27.55 -2.47
CA LYS A 299 -4.73 -28.70 -1.90
C LYS A 299 -4.42 -28.56 -0.41
N THR A 300 -4.70 -27.41 0.18
CA THR A 300 -4.36 -27.14 1.58
C THR A 300 -5.56 -27.44 2.48
N GLU A 301 -5.33 -28.16 3.57
CA GLU A 301 -6.35 -28.48 4.55
C GLU A 301 -7.04 -27.20 5.08
N PRO A 302 -8.39 -27.17 5.17
CA PRO A 302 -9.11 -25.97 5.60
C PRO A 302 -8.62 -25.40 6.93
N ARG A 303 -8.28 -26.27 7.89
CA ARG A 303 -7.76 -25.84 9.21
C ARG A 303 -6.48 -24.99 9.07
N VAL A 304 -5.59 -25.34 8.15
CA VAL A 304 -4.34 -24.58 7.90
C VAL A 304 -4.67 -23.22 7.29
N LEU A 305 -5.62 -23.15 6.35
CA LEU A 305 -6.06 -21.89 5.75
C LEU A 305 -6.65 -20.93 6.79
N TYR A 306 -7.49 -21.42 7.71
CA TYR A 306 -8.08 -20.59 8.76
C TYR A 306 -7.05 -20.12 9.78
N ASN A 307 -6.12 -21.00 10.15
CA ASN A 307 -5.03 -20.63 11.04
C ASN A 307 -4.15 -19.54 10.42
N TYR A 308 -3.84 -19.67 9.13
CA TYR A 308 -3.11 -18.66 8.38
C TYR A 308 -3.89 -17.34 8.28
N ALA A 309 -5.17 -17.39 7.94
CA ALA A 309 -6.02 -16.21 7.78
C ALA A 309 -6.18 -15.42 9.10
N ASN A 310 -6.44 -16.12 10.21
CA ASN A 310 -6.50 -15.50 11.53
C ASN A 310 -5.13 -14.99 12.00
N TRP A 311 -4.05 -15.69 11.66
CA TRP A 311 -2.70 -15.17 11.88
C TRP A 311 -2.48 -13.84 11.15
N LYS A 312 -2.92 -13.70 9.90
CA LYS A 312 -2.86 -12.42 9.17
C LYS A 312 -3.67 -11.31 9.85
N VAL A 313 -4.81 -11.65 10.46
CA VAL A 313 -5.58 -10.70 11.28
C VAL A 313 -4.80 -10.27 12.52
N LEU A 314 -4.20 -11.20 13.25
CA LEU A 314 -3.38 -10.86 14.41
C LEU A 314 -2.16 -10.02 14.00
N GLN A 315 -1.45 -10.39 12.93
CA GLN A 315 -0.33 -9.60 12.39
C GLN A 315 -0.73 -8.16 12.04
N HIS A 316 -1.93 -7.98 11.48
CA HIS A 316 -2.47 -6.65 11.16
C HIS A 316 -2.80 -5.85 12.42
N ALA A 317 -3.27 -6.51 13.49
CA ALA A 317 -3.65 -5.87 14.75
C ALA A 317 -2.43 -5.50 15.62
N ILE A 318 -1.37 -6.32 15.63
CA ILE A 318 -0.19 -6.17 16.51
C ILE A 318 0.37 -4.74 16.64
N PRO A 319 0.50 -3.95 15.56
CA PRO A 319 0.97 -2.56 15.67
C PRO A 319 0.10 -1.65 16.56
N TYR A 320 -1.18 -2.00 16.74
CA TYR A 320 -2.14 -1.26 17.57
C TYR A 320 -2.31 -1.87 18.98
N MET A 321 -1.63 -2.97 19.29
CA MET A 321 -1.73 -3.71 20.55
C MET A 321 -0.74 -3.19 21.60
N THR A 322 -0.76 -3.79 22.79
CA THR A 322 0.18 -3.44 23.88
C THR A 322 1.64 -3.67 23.48
N LYS A 323 2.55 -3.05 24.24
CA LYS A 323 3.99 -3.05 23.96
C LYS A 323 4.58 -4.44 23.78
N ASP A 324 4.10 -5.44 24.53
CA ASP A 324 4.58 -6.82 24.46
C ASP A 324 4.41 -7.41 23.05
N TYR A 325 3.26 -7.18 22.42
CA TYR A 325 3.01 -7.62 21.03
C TYR A 325 3.89 -6.87 20.02
N GLN A 326 4.02 -5.56 20.22
CA GLN A 326 4.85 -4.73 19.35
C GLN A 326 6.33 -5.12 19.44
N ASP A 327 6.81 -5.47 20.64
CA ASP A 327 8.18 -5.93 20.88
C ASP A 327 8.47 -7.25 20.15
N LEU A 328 7.50 -8.18 20.10
CA LEU A 328 7.63 -9.40 19.30
C LEU A 328 7.82 -9.10 17.81
N LYS A 329 7.03 -8.16 17.25
CA LYS A 329 7.19 -7.73 15.86
C LYS A 329 8.55 -7.03 15.65
N ARG A 330 8.96 -6.16 16.57
CA ARG A 330 10.27 -5.48 16.52
C ARG A 330 11.42 -6.49 16.51
N GLU A 331 11.36 -7.52 17.33
CA GLU A 331 12.38 -8.56 17.39
C GLU A 331 12.44 -9.35 16.08
N TYR A 332 11.28 -9.77 15.54
CA TYR A 332 11.20 -10.39 14.23
C TYR A 332 11.81 -9.51 13.13
N CYS A 333 11.47 -8.22 13.12
CA CYS A 333 11.93 -7.24 12.14
C CYS A 333 13.46 -7.08 12.10
N LYS A 334 14.17 -7.31 13.21
CA LYS A 334 15.65 -7.28 13.23
C LYS A 334 16.25 -8.32 12.27
N THR A 335 15.59 -9.45 12.08
CA THR A 335 16.07 -10.52 11.17
C THR A 335 15.94 -10.15 9.69
N GLN A 336 14.92 -9.36 9.35
CA GLN A 336 14.69 -8.84 8.01
C GLN A 336 15.36 -7.48 7.75
N LYS A 337 15.97 -6.88 8.78
CA LYS A 337 16.50 -5.51 8.75
C LYS A 337 15.42 -4.50 8.34
N CYS A 338 14.20 -4.67 8.87
CA CYS A 338 13.15 -3.67 8.65
C CYS A 338 13.58 -2.34 9.26
N GLU A 339 13.15 -1.25 8.63
CA GLU A 339 13.30 0.08 9.20
C GLU A 339 12.38 0.21 10.42
N ASP A 340 12.91 0.80 11.50
CA ASP A 340 12.08 1.16 12.65
C ASP A 340 11.20 2.34 12.24
N ILE A 341 9.89 2.16 12.33
CA ILE A 341 8.91 3.14 11.86
C ILE A 341 8.47 3.97 13.07
N PRO A 342 8.72 5.30 13.07
CA PRO A 342 8.22 6.18 14.13
C PRO A 342 6.71 6.06 14.31
N ARG A 343 6.23 6.12 15.56
CA ARG A 343 4.80 5.97 15.86
C ARG A 343 3.96 7.00 15.13
N GLU A 344 4.44 8.23 15.01
CA GLU A 344 3.80 9.31 14.28
C GLU A 344 3.58 8.94 12.81
N PHE A 345 4.59 8.38 12.16
CA PHE A 345 4.52 7.95 10.78
C PHE A 345 3.57 6.75 10.61
N PHE A 346 3.60 5.80 11.55
CA PHE A 346 2.64 4.70 11.57
C PHE A 346 1.19 5.20 11.68
N CYS A 347 0.92 6.11 12.62
CA CYS A 347 -0.42 6.66 12.81
C CYS A 347 -0.87 7.56 11.66
N TYR A 348 0.05 8.30 11.03
CA TYR A 348 -0.20 8.99 9.78
C TYR A 348 -0.65 8.01 8.69
N ASN A 349 0.07 6.91 8.49
CA ASN A 349 -0.27 5.91 7.49
C ASN A 349 -1.62 5.22 7.78
N ALA A 350 -1.95 4.98 9.05
CA ALA A 350 -3.26 4.48 9.44
C ALA A 350 -4.38 5.44 8.99
N VAL A 351 -4.24 6.74 9.30
CA VAL A 351 -5.20 7.77 8.84
C VAL A 351 -5.27 7.81 7.32
N PHE A 352 -4.13 7.84 6.63
CA PHE A 352 -4.09 7.91 5.17
C PHE A 352 -4.71 6.66 4.52
N SER A 353 -4.61 5.50 5.16
CA SER A 353 -5.16 4.24 4.62
C SER A 353 -6.68 4.22 4.65
N TYR A 354 -7.31 4.73 5.72
CA TYR A 354 -8.76 4.73 5.89
C TYR A 354 -9.45 6.01 5.38
N LEU A 355 -8.75 7.14 5.38
CA LEU A 355 -9.33 8.47 5.13
C LEU A 355 -8.63 9.21 3.98
N ARG A 356 -7.99 8.50 3.04
CA ARG A 356 -7.25 9.08 1.91
C ARG A 356 -7.96 10.23 1.21
N PRO A 357 -9.26 10.12 0.82
CA PRO A 357 -9.94 11.24 0.13
C PRO A 357 -10.04 12.49 0.99
N ALA A 358 -10.28 12.33 2.30
CA ALA A 358 -10.34 13.45 3.24
C ALA A 358 -8.97 14.08 3.46
N VAL A 359 -7.89 13.28 3.54
CA VAL A 359 -6.52 13.79 3.66
C VAL A 359 -6.13 14.58 2.39
N ASN A 360 -6.45 14.05 1.21
CA ASN A 360 -6.20 14.74 -0.06
C ASN A 360 -6.99 16.05 -0.16
N LEU A 361 -8.26 16.07 0.27
CA LEU A 361 -9.06 17.29 0.32
C LEU A 361 -8.48 18.31 1.32
N LEU A 362 -8.00 17.85 2.47
CA LEU A 362 -7.36 18.70 3.46
C LEU A 362 -6.10 19.37 2.89
N TYR A 363 -5.28 18.60 2.15
CA TYR A 363 -4.12 19.13 1.43
C TYR A 363 -4.54 20.18 0.40
N ALA A 364 -5.49 19.84 -0.47
CA ALA A 364 -5.98 20.74 -1.51
C ALA A 364 -6.50 22.06 -0.92
N LYS A 365 -7.32 22.00 0.15
CA LYS A 365 -7.82 23.22 0.81
C LYS A 365 -6.74 24.12 1.41
N ARG A 366 -5.59 23.56 1.78
CA ARG A 366 -4.50 24.31 2.41
C ARG A 366 -3.51 24.89 1.41
N TYR A 367 -3.29 24.20 0.29
CA TYR A 367 -2.16 24.47 -0.59
C TYR A 367 -2.51 24.59 -2.07
N PHE A 368 -3.66 24.07 -2.50
CA PHE A 368 -4.08 24.17 -3.89
C PHE A 368 -4.86 25.47 -4.10
N THR A 369 -4.38 26.31 -5.02
CA THR A 369 -4.98 27.62 -5.34
C THR A 369 -5.55 27.62 -6.75
N GLU A 370 -6.48 28.55 -7.04
CA GLU A 370 -7.00 28.73 -8.40
C GLU A 370 -5.89 29.09 -9.40
N GLU A 371 -4.86 29.83 -8.95
CA GLU A 371 -3.68 30.15 -9.77
C GLU A 371 -2.91 28.87 -10.15
N THR A 372 -2.70 27.95 -9.19
CA THR A 372 -2.07 26.66 -9.46
C THR A 372 -2.87 25.84 -10.45
N ASP A 373 -4.20 25.80 -10.31
CA ASP A 373 -5.09 25.06 -11.21
C ASP A 373 -5.04 25.60 -12.66
N SER A 374 -5.10 26.93 -12.80
CA SER A 374 -4.98 27.60 -14.10
C SER A 374 -3.64 27.31 -14.76
N LEU A 375 -2.53 27.46 -14.02
CA LEU A 375 -1.19 27.22 -14.54
C LEU A 375 -1.02 25.77 -15.03
N VAL A 376 -1.45 24.80 -14.23
CA VAL A 376 -1.35 23.38 -14.59
C VAL A 376 -2.24 23.06 -15.78
N SER A 377 -3.45 23.63 -15.84
CA SER A 377 -4.38 23.45 -16.96
C SER A 377 -3.79 23.99 -18.26
N ASP A 378 -3.18 25.18 -18.22
CA ASP A 378 -2.50 25.78 -19.37
C ASP A 378 -1.30 24.94 -19.82
N MET A 379 -0.50 24.44 -18.88
CA MET A 379 0.61 23.53 -19.19
C MET A 379 0.13 22.26 -19.90
N VAL A 380 -0.95 21.63 -19.40
CA VAL A 380 -1.53 20.43 -20.02
C VAL A 380 -2.09 20.73 -21.41
N ALA A 381 -2.75 21.88 -21.58
CA ALA A 381 -3.30 22.30 -22.86
C ALA A 381 -2.19 22.55 -23.91
N ASN A 382 -1.04 23.08 -23.49
CA ASN A 382 0.10 23.34 -24.37
C ASN A 382 0.91 22.08 -24.71
N ILE A 383 0.82 21.02 -23.89
CA ILE A 383 1.47 19.72 -24.14
C ILE A 383 0.64 18.83 -25.06
N LYS A 384 -0.69 18.94 -25.00
CA LYS A 384 -1.63 18.23 -25.89
C LYS A 384 -1.54 18.75 -27.31
#